data_AF-A0A2V6YXA8-F1
#
_entry.id   AF-A0A2V6YXA8-F1
#
_cell.length_a   1.000
_cell.length_b   1.000
_cell.length_c   1.000
_cell.angle_alpha   90.00
_cell.angle_beta   90.00
_cell.angle_gamma   90.00
#
_symmetry.space_group_name_H-M   'P 1'
#
loop_
_entity.id
_entity.type
_entity.pdbx_description
1 polymer ?
#
loop_
_entity_poly.entity_id
_entity_poly.type
_entity_poly.pdbx_seq_one_letter_code
_entity_poly.pdbx_strand_id
1 'polypeptide(L)'
;MTMPTARVRRIEPEEVAAVLTAFINTSIMARGHPLQPDDDLELAGLDSMALLKVLLFIEAEFGFWIPDEDLVQETVRSPRTLALYICRRRRQA
;
A
#
# COMPACT_ATOMS: atom_id res chain seq x y z
N MET A 1 16.49 25.41 -6.41
CA MET A 1 15.54 24.99 -5.35
C MET A 1 15.98 23.62 -4.88
N THR A 2 16.57 23.56 -3.69
CA THR A 2 17.05 22.34 -3.04
C THR A 2 15.85 21.53 -2.54
N MET A 3 15.65 20.33 -3.08
CA MET A 3 14.69 19.40 -2.49
C MET A 3 15.24 18.92 -1.14
N PRO A 4 14.44 18.90 -0.07
CA PRO A 4 14.90 18.39 1.21
C PRO A 4 15.12 16.89 1.07
N THR A 5 16.33 16.45 1.38
CA THR A 5 16.68 15.07 1.69
C THR A 5 15.64 14.49 2.66
N ALA A 6 14.75 13.64 2.15
CA ALA A 6 13.83 12.88 2.96
C ALA A 6 14.66 12.00 3.88
N ARG A 7 14.74 12.38 5.17
CA ARG A 7 15.15 11.45 6.23
C ARG A 7 14.37 10.18 5.99
N VAL A 8 15.08 9.05 5.91
CA VAL A 8 14.47 7.72 6.00
C VAL A 8 13.78 7.65 7.35
N ARG A 9 12.54 8.15 7.44
CA ARG A 9 11.67 7.94 8.59
C ARG A 9 11.46 6.44 8.65
N ARG A 10 11.64 5.84 9.83
CA ARG A 10 11.12 4.50 10.10
C ARG A 10 9.62 4.61 9.87
N ILE A 11 9.14 4.05 8.78
CA ILE A 11 7.71 4.08 8.48
C ILE A 11 7.10 2.94 9.26
N GLU A 12 6.19 3.27 10.17
CA GLU A 12 5.47 2.30 10.96
C GLU A 12 4.35 1.69 10.11
N PRO A 13 4.00 0.40 10.31
CA PRO A 13 2.99 -0.27 9.51
C PRO A 13 1.62 0.42 9.59
N GLU A 14 1.27 1.02 10.73
CA GLU A 14 0.04 1.80 10.86
C GLU A 14 0.01 3.03 9.94
N GLU A 15 1.16 3.70 9.77
CA GLU A 15 1.27 4.88 8.89
C GLU A 15 1.18 4.46 7.42
N VAL A 16 1.87 3.38 7.04
CA VAL A 16 1.75 2.82 5.67
C VAL A 16 0.31 2.40 5.39
N ALA A 17 -0.34 1.70 6.32
CA ALA A 17 -1.72 1.25 6.15
C ALA A 17 -2.67 2.43 5.97
N ALA A 18 -2.55 3.48 6.79
CA ALA A 18 -3.37 4.69 6.67
C ALA A 18 -3.18 5.38 5.32
N VAL A 19 -1.95 5.50 4.84
CA VAL A 19 -1.62 6.11 3.54
C VAL A 19 -2.18 5.28 2.39
N LEU A 20 -2.01 3.95 2.42
CA LEU A 20 -2.58 3.04 1.41
C LEU A 20 -4.11 3.10 1.38
N THR A 21 -4.76 3.02 2.54
CA THR A 21 -6.21 3.12 2.65
C THR A 21 -6.72 4.47 2.11
N ALA A 22 -6.05 5.57 2.41
CA ALA A 22 -6.40 6.89 1.88
C ALA A 22 -6.25 6.94 0.34
N PHE A 23 -5.16 6.40 -0.21
CA PHE A 23 -4.96 6.35 -1.65
C PHE A 23 -6.05 5.52 -2.35
N ILE A 24 -6.34 4.32 -1.83
CA ILE A 24 -7.37 3.43 -2.39
C ILE A 24 -8.74 4.11 -2.36
N ASN A 25 -9.10 4.74 -1.25
CA ASN A 25 -10.37 5.45 -1.11
C ASN A 25 -10.52 6.67 -2.02
N THR A 26 -9.41 7.35 -2.32
CA THR A 26 -9.44 8.58 -3.14
C THR A 26 -9.30 8.31 -4.63
N SER A 27 -8.56 7.26 -5.01
CA SER A 27 -8.13 7.01 -6.39
C SER A 27 -8.81 5.82 -7.05
N ILE A 28 -9.42 4.93 -6.26
CA ILE A 28 -9.98 3.65 -6.75
C ILE A 28 -11.45 3.53 -6.36
N MET A 29 -11.78 3.71 -5.07
CA MET A 29 -13.14 3.48 -4.58
C MET A 29 -14.12 4.55 -5.07
N ALA A 30 -15.35 4.11 -5.33
CA ALA A 30 -16.45 5.01 -5.62
C ALA A 30 -16.88 5.77 -4.35
N ARG A 31 -17.37 7.00 -4.54
CA ARG A 31 -17.90 7.82 -3.45
C ARG A 31 -19.03 7.06 -2.73
N GLY A 32 -18.88 6.85 -1.42
CA GLY A 32 -19.90 6.22 -0.57
C GLY A 32 -19.55 4.81 -0.07
N HIS A 33 -18.48 4.18 -0.57
CA HIS A 33 -17.99 2.89 -0.08
C HIS A 33 -16.52 2.98 0.33
N PRO A 34 -16.21 3.61 1.48
CA PRO A 34 -14.85 3.69 1.97
C PRO A 34 -14.39 2.32 2.49
N LEU A 35 -13.19 1.94 2.07
CA LEU A 35 -12.40 0.82 2.57
C LEU A 35 -11.73 1.19 3.91
N GLN A 36 -11.68 0.26 4.85
CA GLN A 36 -10.89 0.33 6.07
C GLN A 36 -9.54 -0.42 5.94
N PRO A 37 -8.58 -0.19 6.85
CA PRO A 37 -7.25 -0.82 6.79
C PRO A 37 -7.23 -2.34 6.87
N ASP A 38 -8.27 -2.94 7.45
CA ASP A 38 -8.42 -4.39 7.61
C ASP A 38 -9.39 -5.03 6.61
N ASP A 39 -10.06 -4.20 5.81
CA ASP A 39 -11.02 -4.71 4.84
C ASP A 39 -10.30 -5.49 3.74
N ASP A 40 -11.00 -6.52 3.28
CA ASP A 40 -10.52 -7.37 2.21
C ASP A 40 -10.60 -6.61 0.88
N LEU A 41 -9.46 -6.41 0.24
CA LEU A 41 -9.33 -5.62 -0.97
C LEU A 41 -10.08 -6.25 -2.14
N GLU A 42 -10.06 -7.58 -2.27
CA GLU A 42 -10.76 -8.28 -3.34
C GLU A 42 -12.29 -8.17 -3.15
N LEU A 43 -12.77 -8.38 -1.91
CA LEU A 43 -14.19 -8.20 -1.59
C LEU A 43 -14.67 -6.75 -1.76
N ALA A 44 -13.78 -5.78 -1.56
CA ALA A 44 -14.05 -4.37 -1.83
C ALA A 44 -14.05 -4.01 -3.33
N GLY A 45 -13.76 -4.98 -4.20
CA GLY A 45 -13.76 -4.80 -5.66
C GLY A 45 -12.44 -4.26 -6.23
N LEU A 46 -11.33 -4.42 -5.50
CA LEU A 46 -10.00 -4.14 -6.05
C LEU A 46 -9.67 -5.20 -7.11
N ASP A 47 -9.65 -4.78 -8.38
CA ASP A 47 -9.27 -5.64 -9.50
C ASP A 47 -7.74 -5.62 -9.77
N SER A 48 -7.27 -6.42 -10.72
CA SER A 48 -5.85 -6.49 -11.09
C SER A 48 -5.27 -5.15 -11.59
N MET A 49 -6.10 -4.29 -12.21
CA MET A 49 -5.66 -2.97 -12.70
C MET A 49 -5.54 -1.95 -11.57
N ALA A 50 -6.46 -2.01 -10.61
CA ALA A 50 -6.43 -1.24 -9.38
C ALA A 50 -5.23 -1.66 -8.52
N LEU A 51 -4.95 -2.96 -8.42
CA LEU A 51 -3.76 -3.47 -7.74
C LEU A 51 -2.48 -2.89 -8.36
N LEU A 52 -2.35 -2.86 -9.69
CA LEU A 52 -1.19 -2.24 -10.35
C LEU A 52 -1.00 -0.78 -9.96
N LYS A 53 -2.08 0.00 -9.85
CA LYS A 53 -2.02 1.40 -9.37
C LYS A 53 -1.53 1.49 -7.93
N VAL A 54 -1.96 0.59 -7.06
CA VAL A 54 -1.48 0.51 -5.67
C VAL A 54 0.01 0.19 -5.63
N LEU A 55 0.49 -0.74 -6.46
CA LEU A 55 1.92 -1.07 -6.56
C LEU A 55 2.77 0.12 -7.03
N LEU A 56 2.33 0.82 -8.07
CA LEU A 56 3.01 2.03 -8.55
C LEU A 56 3.01 3.15 -7.50
N PHE A 57 1.92 3.28 -6.75
CA PHE A 57 1.85 4.23 -5.65
C PHE A 57 2.82 3.86 -4.52
N ILE A 58 2.92 2.58 -4.15
CA ILE A 58 3.88 2.09 -3.16
C ILE A 58 5.32 2.39 -3.59
N GLU A 59 5.64 2.15 -4.86
CA GLU A 59 6.96 2.46 -5.42
C GLU A 59 7.26 3.97 -5.37
N ALA A 60 6.31 4.82 -5.78
CA ALA A 60 6.48 6.27 -5.80
C ALA A 60 6.57 6.88 -4.39
N GLU A 61 5.73 6.43 -3.46
CA GLU A 61 5.63 7.01 -2.11
C GLU A 61 6.72 6.48 -1.16
N PHE A 62 7.05 5.18 -1.27
CA PHE A 62 7.95 4.52 -0.33
C PHE A 62 9.29 4.08 -0.93
N GLY A 63 9.47 4.22 -2.25
CA GLY A 63 10.67 3.74 -2.95
C GLY A 63 10.81 2.22 -2.89
N PHE A 64 9.68 1.51 -2.80
CA PHE A 64 9.65 0.07 -2.57
C PHE A 64 8.93 -0.66 -3.70
N TRP A 65 9.59 -1.66 -4.27
CA TRP A 65 9.01 -2.51 -5.31
C TRP A 65 8.65 -3.90 -4.75
N ILE A 66 7.41 -4.33 -4.96
CA ILE A 66 6.93 -5.66 -4.55
C ILE A 66 7.09 -6.61 -5.75
N PRO A 67 7.85 -7.71 -5.63
CA PRO A 67 7.93 -8.71 -6.70
C PRO A 67 6.61 -9.45 -6.89
N ASP A 68 6.33 -9.83 -8.14
CA ASP A 68 5.14 -10.58 -8.51
C ASP A 68 4.97 -11.88 -7.69
N GLU A 69 6.08 -12.52 -7.33
CA GLU A 69 6.11 -13.74 -6.51
C GLU A 69 5.46 -13.55 -5.12
N ASP A 70 5.49 -12.33 -4.58
CA ASP A 70 4.92 -11.99 -3.29
C ASP A 70 3.52 -11.36 -3.39
N LEU A 71 3.01 -11.15 -4.61
CA LEU A 71 1.63 -10.70 -4.87
C LEU A 71 0.62 -11.84 -4.71
N VAL A 72 0.75 -12.57 -3.60
CA VAL A 72 -0.17 -13.63 -3.21
C VAL A 72 -1.32 -13.05 -2.40
N GLN A 73 -2.46 -13.75 -2.42
CA GLN A 73 -3.68 -13.43 -1.67
C GLN A 73 -3.41 -13.03 -0.21
N GLU A 74 -2.46 -13.69 0.43
CA GLU A 74 -2.10 -13.41 1.82
C GLU A 74 -1.47 -12.02 1.99
N THR A 75 -0.62 -11.58 1.06
CA THR A 75 0.03 -10.26 1.11
C THR A 75 -0.92 -9.15 0.68
N VAL A 76 -1.72 -9.38 -0.37
CA VAL A 76 -2.63 -8.38 -0.96
C VAL A 76 -4.04 -8.39 -0.37
N ARG A 77 -4.25 -9.09 0.75
CA ARG A 77 -5.57 -9.21 1.37
C ARG A 77 -6.13 -7.87 1.83
N SER A 78 -5.31 -7.05 2.49
CA SER A 78 -5.75 -5.79 3.10
C SER A 78 -4.63 -4.75 3.09
N PRO A 79 -4.94 -3.44 3.17
CA PRO A 79 -3.94 -2.39 3.29
C PRO A 79 -2.98 -2.61 4.46
N ARG A 80 -3.48 -3.10 5.61
CA ARG A 80 -2.64 -3.43 6.76
C ARG A 80 -1.68 -4.57 6.45
N THR A 81 -2.11 -5.58 5.71
CA THR A 81 -1.22 -6.70 5.37
C THR A 81 -0.10 -6.27 4.42
N LEU A 82 -0.42 -5.44 3.42
CA LEU A 82 0.57 -4.79 2.55
C LEU A 82 1.56 -3.95 3.37
N ALA A 83 1.06 -3.15 4.32
CA ALA A 83 1.89 -2.34 5.19
C ALA A 83 2.87 -3.16 6.03
N LEU A 84 2.38 -4.25 6.65
CA LEU A 84 3.22 -5.17 7.42
C LEU A 84 4.29 -5.82 6.53
N TYR A 85 3.93 -6.21 5.32
CA TYR A 85 4.86 -6.77 4.35
C TYR A 85 5.97 -5.77 3.97
N ILE A 86 5.61 -4.53 3.62
CA ILE A 86 6.57 -3.46 3.28
C ILE A 86 7.52 -3.20 4.45
N CYS A 87 6.97 -3.01 5.66
CA CYS A 87 7.78 -2.75 6.86
C CYS A 87 8.69 -3.94 7.22
N ARG A 88 8.23 -5.19 7.03
CA ARG A 88 9.04 -6.39 7.27
C ARG A 88 10.19 -6.48 6.30
N ARG A 89 9.93 -6.32 5.00
CA ARG A 89 10.96 -6.46 3.96
C ARG A 89 12.01 -5.35 4.00
N ARG A 90 11.61 -4.12 4.34
CA ARG A 90 12.55 -3.01 4.59
C ARG A 90 13.47 -3.19 5.79
N ARG A 91 13.15 -4.09 6.73
CA ARG A 91 14.07 -4.46 7.84
C ARG A 91 15.08 -5.53 7.44
N GLN A 92 14.82 -6.24 6.34
CA GLN A 92 15.64 -7.35 5.85
C GLN A 92 16.57 -6.95 4.69
N ALA A 93 16.31 -5.81 4.06
CA ALA A 93 17.14 -5.16 3.05
C ALA A 93 18.04 -4.10 3.70
#